data_AF-A0A916FMR6-F1
#
_entry.id   AF-A0A916FMR6-F1
#
_cell.length_a   1.000
_cell.length_b   1.000
_cell.length_c   1.000
_cell.angle_alpha   90.00
_cell.angle_beta   90.00
_cell.angle_gamma   90.00
#
_symmetry.space_group_name_H-M   'P 1'
#
loop_
_entity.id
_entity.type
_entity.pdbx_description
1 polymer ?
#
loop_
_entity_poly.entity_id
_entity_poly.type
_entity_poly.pdbx_seq_one_letter_code
_entity_poly.pdbx_strand_id
1 'polypeptide(L)'
;MDRDSLTCLLTYLFLQTMHCPKCGVKMIFKNNSMYCERGNMLLTHTLYARFNARFVEKTPEEPLLQRTQNPRGRFFCPACGQRMKFTGGYVQCPEGHGALNDSIFDLNQLCPHDRVND
;
A
#
# COMPACT_ATOMS: atom_id res chain seq x y z
N MET A 1 6.40 -39.10 0.48
CA MET A 1 5.40 -38.26 -0.22
C MET A 1 4.87 -37.29 0.80
N ASP A 2 5.60 -36.18 0.95
CA ASP A 2 5.47 -35.21 2.04
C ASP A 2 4.18 -34.40 1.92
N ARG A 3 3.40 -34.40 3.00
CA ARG A 3 2.15 -33.63 3.16
C ARG A 3 2.40 -32.13 3.34
N ASP A 4 3.65 -31.70 3.45
CA ASP A 4 4.05 -30.31 3.71
C ASP A 4 4.05 -29.38 2.48
N SER A 5 3.95 -29.93 1.26
CA SER A 5 3.90 -29.11 0.04
C SER A 5 2.53 -28.47 -0.24
N LEU A 6 1.44 -29.02 0.29
CA LEU A 6 0.08 -28.52 0.00
C LEU A 6 -0.35 -27.36 0.90
N THR A 7 0.15 -27.30 2.14
CA THR A 7 -0.06 -26.14 3.03
C THR A 7 0.68 -24.92 2.52
N CYS A 8 1.86 -25.08 1.93
CA CYS A 8 2.63 -23.99 1.31
C CYS A 8 1.91 -23.38 0.09
N LEU A 9 1.23 -24.20 -0.72
CA LEU A 9 0.45 -23.72 -1.87
C LEU A 9 -0.85 -23.01 -1.45
N LEU A 10 -1.46 -23.42 -0.33
CA LEU A 10 -2.68 -22.80 0.19
C LEU A 10 -2.42 -21.49 0.96
N THR A 11 -1.27 -21.32 1.61
CA THR A 11 -0.85 -20.01 2.14
C THR A 11 -0.45 -19.04 1.03
N TYR A 12 0.06 -19.51 -0.11
CA TYR A 12 0.25 -18.69 -1.31
C TYR A 12 -1.05 -18.27 -2.00
N LEU A 13 -2.16 -18.99 -1.74
CA LEU A 13 -3.50 -18.67 -2.28
C LEU A 13 -4.26 -17.61 -1.46
N PHE A 14 -3.77 -17.24 -0.27
CA PHE A 14 -4.11 -15.94 0.32
C PHE A 14 -3.32 -14.87 -0.42
N LEU A 15 -3.73 -14.59 -1.66
CA LEU A 15 -3.37 -13.36 -2.36
C LEU A 15 -3.68 -12.19 -1.43
N GLN A 16 -2.64 -11.69 -0.79
CA GLN A 16 -2.67 -10.49 0.02
C GLN A 16 -3.23 -9.37 -0.85
N THR A 17 -4.50 -9.03 -0.62
CA THR A 17 -5.20 -8.06 -1.46
C THR A 17 -4.69 -6.68 -1.11
N MET A 18 -3.84 -6.11 -1.96
CA MET A 18 -3.37 -4.73 -1.82
C MET A 18 -4.29 -3.78 -2.59
N HIS A 19 -4.51 -2.61 -2.00
CA HIS A 19 -5.27 -1.51 -2.59
C HIS A 19 -4.34 -0.38 -3.03
N CYS A 20 -4.74 0.34 -4.07
CA CYS A 20 -3.98 1.43 -4.61
C CYS A 20 -3.89 2.56 -3.58
N PRO A 21 -2.69 3.00 -3.17
CA PRO A 21 -2.53 4.06 -2.18
C PRO A 21 -2.98 5.44 -2.67
N LYS A 22 -3.34 5.59 -3.96
CA LYS A 22 -3.80 6.85 -4.56
C LYS A 22 -5.30 6.93 -4.80
N CYS A 23 -5.97 5.81 -5.05
CA CYS A 23 -7.40 5.79 -5.39
C CYS A 23 -8.23 4.77 -4.59
N GLY A 24 -7.60 3.93 -3.76
CA GLY A 24 -8.27 2.94 -2.91
C GLY A 24 -8.79 1.70 -3.62
N VAL A 25 -8.70 1.62 -4.95
CA VAL A 25 -9.16 0.46 -5.73
C VAL A 25 -8.19 -0.71 -5.56
N LYS A 26 -8.72 -1.93 -5.53
CA LYS A 26 -7.93 -3.17 -5.46
C LYS A 26 -6.96 -3.24 -6.64
N MET A 27 -5.71 -3.59 -6.34
CA MET A 27 -4.66 -3.75 -7.34
C MET A 27 -4.56 -5.22 -7.78
N ILE A 28 -4.02 -5.43 -8.97
CA ILE A 28 -3.74 -6.76 -9.53
C ILE A 28 -2.24 -7.03 -9.51
N PHE A 29 -1.84 -8.27 -9.28
CA PHE A 29 -0.44 -8.66 -9.38
C PHE A 29 -0.06 -8.83 -10.86
N LYS A 30 0.95 -8.09 -11.31
CA LYS A 30 1.42 -8.07 -12.70
C LYS A 30 2.92 -7.77 -12.73
N ASN A 31 3.69 -8.52 -13.51
CA ASN A 31 5.13 -8.33 -13.68
C ASN A 31 5.90 -8.28 -12.34
N ASN A 32 5.59 -9.20 -11.42
CA ASN A 32 6.20 -9.28 -10.08
C ASN A 32 6.02 -8.03 -9.19
N SER A 33 4.98 -7.23 -9.45
CA SER A 33 4.59 -6.10 -8.61
C SER A 33 3.06 -5.91 -8.61
N MET A 34 2.56 -4.92 -7.88
CA MET A 34 1.15 -4.55 -7.87
C MET A 34 0.87 -3.43 -8.86
N TYR A 35 -0.15 -3.63 -9.69
CA TYR A 35 -0.61 -2.71 -10.72
C TYR A 35 -2.03 -2.22 -10.43
N CYS A 36 -2.23 -0.91 -10.47
CA CYS A 36 -3.52 -0.27 -10.38
C CYS A 36 -4.04 0.00 -11.80
N GLU A 37 -5.06 -0.74 -12.22
CA GLU A 37 -5.67 -0.56 -13.55
C GLU A 37 -6.35 0.81 -13.70
N ARG A 38 -7.06 1.26 -12.65
CA ARG A 38 -7.77 2.56 -12.67
C ARG A 38 -6.84 3.75 -12.90
N GLY A 39 -5.62 3.66 -12.39
CA GLY A 39 -4.63 4.75 -12.46
C GLY A 39 -3.52 4.55 -13.44
N ASN A 40 -3.53 3.44 -14.18
CA ASN A 40 -2.42 2.99 -15.00
C ASN A 40 -1.06 3.05 -14.25
N MET A 41 -1.05 2.62 -12.99
CA MET A 41 0.07 2.85 -12.07
C MET A 41 0.66 1.52 -11.59
N LEU A 42 1.94 1.29 -11.85
CA LEU A 42 2.71 0.17 -11.30
C LEU A 42 3.47 0.62 -10.04
N LEU A 43 3.40 -0.14 -8.95
CA LEU A 43 4.25 0.10 -7.81
C LEU A 43 5.70 -0.28 -8.13
N THR A 44 6.64 0.54 -7.67
CA THR A 44 8.04 0.13 -7.65
C THR A 44 8.22 -1.06 -6.72
N HIS A 45 9.20 -1.93 -6.99
CA HIS A 45 9.49 -3.08 -6.13
C HIS A 45 9.74 -2.67 -4.67
N THR A 46 10.41 -1.54 -4.46
CA THR A 46 10.67 -0.98 -3.12
C THR A 46 9.38 -0.61 -2.39
N LEU A 47 8.45 0.09 -3.06
CA LEU A 47 7.17 0.44 -2.46
C LEU A 47 6.30 -0.79 -2.20
N TYR A 48 6.28 -1.73 -3.14
CA TYR A 48 5.58 -3.00 -2.96
C TYR A 48 6.08 -3.74 -1.71
N ALA A 49 7.40 -3.93 -1.59
CA ALA A 49 8.00 -4.61 -0.42
C ALA A 49 7.67 -3.89 0.90
N ARG A 50 7.81 -2.56 0.94
CA ARG A 50 7.45 -1.77 2.14
C ARG A 50 5.97 -1.91 2.50
N PHE A 51 5.09 -1.82 1.51
CA PHE A 51 3.65 -1.94 1.78
C PHE A 51 3.26 -3.35 2.21
N ASN A 52 3.92 -4.37 1.66
CA ASN A 52 3.72 -5.74 2.09
C ASN A 52 4.08 -5.91 3.56
N ALA A 53 5.30 -5.50 3.92
CA ALA A 53 5.80 -5.57 5.29
C ALA A 53 4.90 -4.80 6.28
N ARG A 54 4.59 -3.53 5.98
CA ARG A 54 3.83 -2.66 6.89
C ARG A 54 2.37 -3.02 7.00
N PHE A 55 1.69 -3.12 5.87
CA PHE A 55 0.23 -3.15 5.85
C PHE A 55 -0.33 -4.56 5.84
N VAL A 56 0.45 -5.55 5.39
CA VAL A 56 -0.04 -6.92 5.28
C VAL A 56 0.61 -7.85 6.28
N GLU A 57 1.93 -7.88 6.35
CA GLU A 57 2.66 -8.67 7.34
C GLU A 57 2.60 -8.01 8.74
N LYS A 58 2.30 -6.70 8.81
CA LYS A 58 2.23 -5.90 10.04
C LYS A 58 3.53 -5.96 10.83
N THR A 59 4.65 -6.01 10.12
CA THR A 59 5.98 -6.01 10.72
C THR A 59 6.19 -4.69 11.49
N PRO A 60 6.66 -4.74 12.75
CA PRO A 60 7.00 -3.54 13.50
C PRO A 60 8.06 -2.74 12.76
N GLU A 61 7.84 -1.44 12.59
CA GLU A 61 8.76 -0.57 11.87
C GLU A 61 9.30 0.56 12.75
N GLU A 62 10.39 1.14 12.27
CA GLU A 62 10.98 2.33 12.87
C GLU A 62 9.98 3.49 12.94
N PRO A 63 10.13 4.39 13.94
CA PRO A 63 9.28 5.56 14.06
C PRO A 63 9.31 6.41 12.79
N LEU A 64 8.15 6.63 12.20
CA LEU A 64 8.04 7.48 11.02
C LEU A 64 8.25 8.95 11.41
N LEU A 65 8.91 9.70 10.53
CA LEU A 65 9.06 11.14 10.68
C LEU A 65 7.69 11.83 10.60
N GLN A 66 7.45 12.72 11.58
CA GLN A 66 6.27 13.57 11.59
C GLN A 66 6.36 14.60 10.46
N ARG A 67 5.24 14.79 9.76
CA ARG A 67 5.11 15.86 8.78
C ARG A 67 4.53 17.09 9.45
N THR A 68 5.12 18.24 9.18
CA THR A 68 4.63 19.54 9.67
C THR A 68 3.36 19.98 8.93
N GLN A 69 3.12 19.45 7.73
CA GLN A 69 2.00 19.83 6.88
C GLN A 69 1.32 18.61 6.27
N ASN A 70 0.01 18.74 6.05
CA ASN A 70 -0.78 17.74 5.34
C ASN A 70 -0.28 17.65 3.88
N PRO A 71 0.23 16.50 3.43
CA PRO A 71 0.70 16.36 2.06
C PRO A 71 -0.45 16.55 1.07
N ARG A 72 -0.14 17.21 -0.06
CA ARG A 72 -1.11 17.35 -1.16
C ARG A 72 -1.41 15.99 -1.77
N GLY A 73 -2.69 15.77 -2.07
CA GLY A 73 -3.18 14.54 -2.70
C GLY A 73 -4.19 13.81 -1.85
N ARG A 74 -4.69 12.70 -2.38
CA ARG A 74 -5.53 11.75 -1.65
C ARG A 74 -4.75 10.47 -1.49
N PHE A 75 -4.74 9.96 -0.26
CA PHE A 75 -4.04 8.73 0.08
C PHE A 75 -5.02 7.73 0.67
N PHE A 76 -4.82 6.47 0.33
CA PHE A 76 -5.67 5.36 0.73
C PHE A 76 -4.79 4.26 1.33
N CYS A 77 -5.35 3.51 2.27
CA CYS A 77 -4.63 2.46 2.96
C CYS A 77 -4.40 1.27 2.03
N PRO A 78 -3.15 0.79 1.86
CA PRO A 78 -2.87 -0.39 1.04
C PRO A 78 -3.55 -1.68 1.54
N ALA A 79 -3.81 -1.83 2.84
CA ALA A 79 -4.50 -3.01 3.38
C ALA A 79 -6.00 -2.99 3.10
N CYS A 80 -6.70 -1.91 3.47
CA CYS A 80 -8.17 -1.89 3.49
C CYS A 80 -8.82 -0.99 2.43
N GLY A 81 -8.03 -0.24 1.64
CA GLY A 81 -8.55 0.65 0.60
C GLY A 81 -9.25 1.90 1.10
N GLN A 82 -9.39 2.10 2.42
CA GLN A 82 -10.03 3.28 2.98
C GLN A 82 -9.16 4.54 2.87
N ARG A 83 -9.81 5.70 2.77
CA ARG A 83 -9.14 7.00 2.72
C ARG A 83 -8.42 7.29 4.03
N MET A 84 -7.13 7.60 3.93
CA MET A 84 -6.30 7.94 5.08
C MET A 84 -6.55 9.39 5.51
N LYS A 85 -6.34 9.65 6.81
CA LYS A 85 -6.54 10.96 7.43
C LYS A 85 -5.21 11.51 7.90
N PHE A 86 -5.06 12.83 7.85
CA PHE A 86 -3.90 13.50 8.41
C PHE A 86 -4.18 13.90 9.85
N THR A 87 -3.53 13.22 10.81
CA THR A 87 -3.74 13.38 12.25
C THR A 87 -2.38 13.35 12.97
N GLY A 88 -2.12 14.34 13.82
CA GLY A 88 -0.88 14.39 14.63
C GLY A 88 0.42 14.39 13.82
N GLY A 89 0.41 14.92 12.60
CA GLY A 89 1.58 14.91 11.71
C GLY A 89 1.74 13.62 10.87
N TYR A 90 0.76 12.72 10.91
CA TYR A 90 0.80 11.45 10.19
C TYR A 90 -0.38 11.27 9.24
N VAL A 91 -0.13 10.70 8.06
CA VAL A 91 -1.19 10.22 7.17
C VAL A 91 -1.50 8.78 7.56
N GLN A 92 -2.57 8.58 8.33
CA GLN A 92 -2.90 7.33 9.03
C GLN A 92 -4.15 6.66 8.48
N CYS A 93 -4.14 5.32 8.51
CA CYS A 93 -5.32 4.52 8.25
C CYS A 93 -6.30 4.68 9.43
N PRO A 94 -7.58 4.98 9.17
CA PRO A 94 -8.59 5.07 10.24
C PRO A 94 -8.84 3.72 10.94
N GLU A 95 -8.56 2.61 10.27
CA GLU A 95 -8.68 1.24 10.81
C GLU A 95 -7.40 0.76 11.51
N GLY A 96 -6.39 1.63 11.69
CA GLY A 96 -5.19 1.29 12.46
C GLY A 96 -4.14 0.42 11.76
N HIS A 97 -4.24 0.19 10.44
CA HIS A 97 -3.26 -0.63 9.70
C HIS A 97 -1.87 0.01 9.56
N GLY A 98 -1.72 1.32 9.80
CA GLY A 98 -0.45 2.02 9.70
C GLY A 98 -0.53 3.38 9.02
N ALA A 99 0.63 3.97 8.77
CA ALA A 99 0.79 5.31 8.19
C ALA A 99 1.66 5.29 6.92
N LEU A 100 1.56 6.34 6.09
CA LEU A 100 2.25 6.44 4.79
C LEU A 100 3.36 7.51 4.71
N ASN A 101 3.77 8.08 5.85
CA ASN A 101 4.58 9.30 5.90
C ASN A 101 5.86 9.29 5.06
N ASP A 102 6.58 8.17 5.05
CA ASP A 102 7.83 7.93 4.33
C ASP A 102 7.64 7.68 2.83
N SER A 103 6.49 7.14 2.45
CA SER A 103 6.22 6.66 1.09
C SER A 103 5.51 7.69 0.22
N ILE A 104 5.02 8.79 0.82
CA ILE A 104 4.29 9.86 0.10
C ILE A 104 5.13 10.51 -1.00
N PHE A 105 6.42 10.74 -0.77
CA PHE A 105 7.29 11.36 -1.76
C PHE A 105 7.44 10.44 -2.98
N ASP A 106 7.82 9.18 -2.75
CA ASP A 106 7.96 8.16 -3.78
C ASP A 106 6.65 7.95 -4.55
N LEU A 107 5.53 7.90 -3.84
CA LEU A 107 4.20 7.80 -4.45
C LEU A 107 3.87 8.98 -5.36
N ASN A 108 4.29 10.20 -5.01
CA ASN A 108 4.02 11.38 -5.82
C ASN A 108 4.98 11.51 -7.01
N GLN A 109 6.21 11.02 -6.88
CA GLN A 109 7.27 11.19 -7.89
C GLN A 109 7.36 9.99 -8.86
N LEU A 110 7.29 8.78 -8.33
CA LEU A 110 7.64 7.55 -9.05
C LEU A 110 6.42 6.73 -9.49
N CYS A 111 5.29 6.95 -8.83
CA CYS A 111 4.03 6.25 -9.13
C CYS A 111 2.96 7.27 -9.55
N PRO A 112 3.12 7.92 -10.72
CA PRO A 112 2.08 8.77 -11.25
C PRO A 112 0.81 7.93 -11.42
N HIS A 113 -0.30 8.50 -10.97
CA HIS A 113 -1.61 7.87 -11.09
C HIS A 113 -2.43 8.79 -11.98
N ASP A 114 -2.71 8.34 -13.19
CA ASP A 114 -3.53 9.09 -14.12
C ASP A 114 -4.90 9.32 -13.49
N ARG A 115 -5.38 10.55 -13.62
CA ARG A 115 -6.39 11.20 -12.80
C ARG A 115 -7.51 10.26 -12.33
N VAL A 116 -7.74 10.24 -11.01
CA VAL A 116 -9.10 10.09 -10.50
C VAL A 116 -9.80 11.41 -10.84
N ASN A 117 -10.43 11.49 -12.01
CA ASN A 117 -11.58 12.40 -12.13
C ASN A 117 -12.59 11.87 -11.10
N ASP A 118 -12.86 12.66 -10.07
CA ASP A 118 -14.08 12.50 -9.26
C ASP A 118 -15.30 12.71 -10.16
#